data_AF-A0A660U8E2-F1
#
_entry.id   AF-A0A660U8E2-F1
#
_cell.length_a   1.000
_cell.length_b   1.000
_cell.length_c   1.000
_cell.angle_alpha   90.00
_cell.angle_beta   90.00
_cell.angle_gamma   90.00
#
_symmetry.space_group_name_H-M   'P 1'
#
loop_
_entity.id
_entity.type
_entity.pdbx_description
1 polymer ?
#
loop_
_entity_poly.entity_id
_entity_poly.type
_entity_poly.pdbx_seq_one_letter_code
_entity_poly.pdbx_strand_id
1 'polypeptide(L)'
;NLSRIASKYGIKLQTCAEDLSGTPASHLTGKCIDDKLLKRITHKKISSEKDRGQRSSCKCIKSIDIGAYNTCPGGCIYCYANINTEMAKKNFKAHNPGIPILDGNFYTLTNLTNKNIMM
;
A
#
# COMPACT_ATOMS: atom_id res chain seq x y z
N ASN A 1 -19.68 -21.91 -5.49
CA ASN A 1 -19.23 -21.10 -6.65
C ASN A 1 -19.21 -19.63 -6.24
N LEU A 2 -18.02 -19.03 -6.13
CA LEU A 2 -17.84 -17.65 -5.64
C LEU A 2 -18.41 -16.57 -6.57
N SER A 3 -18.36 -16.79 -7.90
CA SER A 3 -18.88 -15.84 -8.89
C SER A 3 -20.38 -15.56 -8.71
N ARG A 4 -21.16 -16.63 -8.47
CA ARG A 4 -22.61 -16.51 -8.20
C ARG A 4 -22.92 -15.71 -6.93
N ILE A 5 -22.13 -15.93 -5.87
CA ILE A 5 -22.31 -15.21 -4.59
C ILE A 5 -21.98 -13.73 -4.77
N ALA A 6 -20.86 -13.43 -5.42
CA ALA A 6 -20.42 -12.06 -5.67
C ALA A 6 -21.47 -11.28 -6.50
N SER A 7 -21.97 -11.88 -7.58
CA SER A 7 -23.04 -11.30 -8.41
C SER A 7 -24.32 -11.04 -7.63
N LYS A 8 -24.76 -11.99 -6.78
CA LYS A 8 -25.95 -11.81 -5.93
C LYS A 8 -25.88 -10.57 -5.03
N TYR A 9 -24.69 -10.21 -4.57
CA TYR A 9 -24.48 -9.08 -3.66
C TYR A 9 -23.84 -7.85 -4.32
N GLY A 10 -23.75 -7.80 -5.65
CA GLY A 10 -23.16 -6.66 -6.37
C GLY A 10 -21.66 -6.49 -6.14
N ILE A 11 -20.97 -7.53 -5.67
CA ILE A 11 -19.52 -7.51 -5.45
C ILE A 11 -18.82 -7.86 -6.76
N LYS A 12 -17.90 -7.01 -7.20
CA LYS A 12 -17.06 -7.31 -8.36
C LYS A 12 -15.94 -8.27 -7.94
N LEU A 13 -15.95 -9.47 -8.51
CA LEU A 13 -14.87 -10.43 -8.31
C LEU A 13 -13.63 -10.03 -9.11
N GLN A 14 -12.45 -10.13 -8.51
CA GLN A 14 -11.18 -9.85 -9.17
C GLN A 14 -10.09 -10.83 -8.70
N THR A 15 -9.09 -11.06 -9.56
CA THR A 15 -7.88 -11.82 -9.24
C THR A 15 -6.68 -10.90 -9.11
N CYS A 16 -5.71 -11.27 -8.29
CA CYS A 16 -4.48 -10.49 -8.09
C CYS A 16 -3.29 -11.33 -8.53
N ALA A 17 -2.44 -10.77 -9.39
CA ALA A 17 -1.22 -11.41 -9.87
C ALA A 17 -1.43 -12.82 -10.46
N GLU A 18 -2.60 -13.09 -11.03
CA GLU A 18 -2.88 -14.29 -11.81
C GLU A 18 -2.72 -13.97 -13.30
N ASP A 19 -1.99 -14.82 -14.03
CA ASP A 19 -1.92 -14.72 -15.48
C ASP A 19 -3.16 -15.37 -16.10
N LEU A 20 -4.13 -14.54 -16.43
CA LEU A 20 -5.37 -14.93 -17.10
C LEU A 20 -5.36 -14.55 -18.57
N SER A 21 -4.19 -14.21 -19.13
CA SER A 21 -4.06 -13.87 -20.55
C SER A 21 -4.58 -15.01 -21.43
N GLY A 22 -5.29 -14.66 -22.50
CA GLY A 22 -5.92 -15.63 -23.40
C GLY A 22 -7.16 -16.34 -22.84
N THR A 23 -7.55 -16.11 -21.58
CA THR A 23 -8.77 -16.70 -21.01
C THR A 23 -9.95 -15.72 -21.07
N PRO A 24 -11.21 -16.22 -21.10
CA PRO A 24 -12.40 -15.39 -20.93
C PRO A 24 -12.42 -14.61 -19.61
N ALA A 25 -11.69 -15.10 -18.60
CA ALA A 25 -11.57 -14.51 -17.28
C ALA A 25 -10.52 -13.39 -17.19
N SER A 26 -9.82 -13.04 -18.28
CA SER A 26 -8.79 -11.99 -18.31
C SER A 26 -9.26 -10.62 -17.77
N HIS A 27 -10.55 -10.33 -17.90
CA HIS A 27 -11.18 -9.11 -17.37
C HIS A 27 -11.26 -9.06 -15.84
N LEU A 28 -11.05 -10.18 -15.15
CA LEU A 28 -11.06 -10.26 -13.69
C LEU A 28 -9.74 -9.79 -13.06
N THR A 29 -8.63 -9.67 -13.81
CA THR A 29 -7.36 -9.23 -13.22
C THR A 29 -7.47 -7.80 -12.67
N GLY A 30 -7.35 -7.66 -11.36
CA GLY A 30 -7.42 -6.39 -10.65
C GLY A 30 -6.06 -5.74 -10.39
N LYS A 31 -6.11 -4.58 -9.75
CA LYS A 31 -4.97 -3.83 -9.23
C LYS A 31 -5.28 -3.43 -7.79
N CYS A 32 -4.37 -3.70 -6.85
CA CYS A 32 -4.50 -3.17 -5.48
C CYS A 32 -4.27 -1.66 -5.46
N ILE A 33 -3.26 -1.20 -6.21
CA ILE A 33 -3.04 0.22 -6.50
C ILE A 33 -3.53 0.48 -7.92
N ASP A 34 -4.81 0.86 -8.02
CA ASP A 34 -5.54 1.00 -9.28
C ASP A 34 -5.59 2.47 -9.74
N ASP A 35 -4.94 2.75 -10.87
CA ASP A 35 -4.88 4.09 -11.48
C ASP A 35 -6.26 4.65 -11.85
N LYS A 36 -7.16 3.79 -12.34
CA LYS A 36 -8.52 4.22 -12.74
C LYS A 36 -9.36 4.54 -11.51
N LEU A 37 -9.25 3.72 -10.47
CA LEU A 37 -9.92 3.96 -9.19
C LEU A 37 -9.41 5.25 -8.55
N LEU A 38 -8.09 5.41 -8.46
CA LEU A 38 -7.46 6.60 -7.88
C LEU A 38 -7.82 7.86 -8.66
N LYS A 39 -7.80 7.83 -9.99
CA LYS A 39 -8.25 8.94 -10.84
C LYS A 39 -9.72 9.28 -10.59
N ARG A 40 -10.58 8.28 -10.43
CA ARG A 40 -12.01 8.48 -10.16
C ARG A 40 -12.27 9.12 -8.79
N ILE A 41 -11.55 8.68 -7.75
CA ILE A 41 -11.74 9.18 -6.38
C ILE A 41 -11.13 10.57 -6.20
N THR A 42 -9.93 10.79 -6.73
CA THR A 42 -9.17 12.02 -6.46
C THR A 42 -9.37 13.11 -7.50
N HIS A 43 -9.91 12.77 -8.67
CA HIS A 43 -9.97 13.61 -9.86
C HIS A 43 -8.61 14.14 -10.36
N LYS A 44 -7.49 13.57 -9.86
CA LYS A 44 -6.13 13.94 -10.26
C LYS A 44 -5.65 13.10 -11.45
N LYS A 45 -4.64 13.61 -12.15
CA LYS A 45 -3.89 12.82 -13.15
C LYS A 45 -3.01 11.81 -12.42
N ILE A 46 -3.28 10.53 -12.64
CA ILE A 46 -2.53 9.41 -12.04
C ILE A 46 -1.71 8.74 -13.14
N SER A 47 -0.44 8.42 -12.84
CA SER A 47 0.40 7.63 -13.75
C SER A 47 -0.10 6.19 -13.82
N SER A 48 -0.18 5.63 -15.01
CA SER A 48 -0.51 4.21 -15.23
C SER A 48 0.73 3.30 -15.30
N GLU A 49 1.92 3.82 -14.93
CA GLU A 49 3.17 3.05 -14.98
C GLU A 49 3.15 1.89 -13.96
N LYS A 50 3.33 0.66 -14.45
CA LYS A 50 3.45 -0.54 -13.61
C LYS A 50 4.64 -0.41 -12.66
N ASP A 51 4.44 -0.84 -11.42
CA ASP A 51 5.55 -1.03 -10.50
C ASP A 51 6.44 -2.21 -10.93
N ARG A 52 7.71 -1.91 -11.22
CA ARG A 52 8.70 -2.90 -11.65
C ARG A 52 9.09 -3.87 -10.53
N GLY A 53 8.93 -3.47 -9.26
CA GLY A 53 9.21 -4.33 -8.10
C GLY A 53 8.13 -5.39 -7.83
N GLN A 54 6.97 -5.29 -8.49
CA GLN A 54 5.86 -6.22 -8.31
C GLN A 54 5.94 -7.41 -9.27
N ARG A 55 5.32 -8.54 -8.86
CA ARG A 55 5.19 -9.79 -9.65
C ARG A 55 4.88 -9.53 -11.12
N SER A 56 5.35 -10.37 -12.02
CA SER A 56 5.20 -10.20 -13.48
C SER A 56 3.75 -10.00 -13.92
N SER A 57 2.84 -10.83 -13.39
CA SER A 57 1.39 -10.80 -13.60
C SER A 57 0.65 -9.72 -12.80
N CYS A 58 1.30 -9.06 -11.83
CA CYS A 58 0.71 -7.97 -11.07
C CYS A 58 0.52 -6.74 -11.97
N LYS A 59 -0.61 -6.05 -11.83
CA LYS A 59 -0.93 -4.86 -12.64
C LYS A 59 -0.92 -3.55 -11.85
N CYS A 60 -0.55 -3.59 -10.56
CA CYS A 60 -0.47 -2.40 -9.71
C CYS A 60 0.49 -1.36 -10.30
N ILE A 61 0.11 -0.09 -10.16
CA ILE A 61 1.01 1.03 -10.46
C ILE A 61 2.01 1.24 -9.31
N LYS A 62 3.03 2.06 -9.57
CA LYS A 62 4.00 2.47 -8.55
C LYS A 62 3.30 3.08 -7.32
N SER A 63 3.79 2.70 -6.15
CA SER A 63 3.39 3.25 -4.86
C SER A 63 4.57 3.29 -3.91
N ILE A 64 4.45 4.05 -2.84
CA ILE A 64 5.46 4.13 -1.78
C ILE A 64 4.74 3.82 -0.47
N ASP A 65 5.32 2.93 0.33
CA ASP A 65 4.84 2.64 1.67
C ASP A 65 5.10 3.85 2.57
N ILE A 66 4.09 4.24 3.35
CA ILE A 66 4.14 5.35 4.31
C ILE A 66 4.28 4.85 5.76
N GLY A 67 4.35 3.54 5.97
CA GLY A 67 4.59 2.92 7.26
C GLY A 67 6.00 3.21 7.77
N ALA A 68 6.14 3.22 9.10
CA ALA A 68 7.41 3.44 9.78
C ALA A 68 7.75 2.23 10.65
N TYR A 69 8.91 1.62 10.39
CA TYR A 69 9.39 0.48 11.15
C TYR A 69 9.94 0.90 12.52
N ASN A 70 9.93 -0.04 13.46
CA ASN A 70 10.39 0.18 14.83
C ASN A 70 9.71 1.41 15.47
N THR A 71 8.39 1.48 15.39
CA THR A 71 7.57 2.55 16.02
C THR A 71 6.49 2.00 16.95
N CYS A 72 6.10 0.73 16.80
CA CYS A 72 5.05 0.10 17.60
C CYS A 72 5.62 -0.56 18.87
N PRO A 73 5.16 -0.21 20.08
CA PRO A 73 5.68 -0.75 21.34
C PRO A 73 5.14 -2.15 21.70
N GLY A 74 4.31 -2.78 20.84
CA GLY A 74 3.58 -4.00 21.16
C GLY A 74 4.43 -5.26 21.38
N GLY A 75 5.68 -5.30 20.93
CA GLY A 75 6.62 -6.38 21.26
C GLY A 75 6.27 -7.77 20.73
N CYS A 76 5.46 -7.87 19.67
CA CYS A 76 5.04 -9.16 19.12
C CYS A 76 6.24 -9.94 18.56
N ILE A 77 6.40 -11.19 18.99
CA ILE A 77 7.52 -12.07 18.57
C ILE A 77 7.57 -12.37 17.07
N TYR A 78 6.47 -12.15 16.36
CA TYR A 78 6.31 -12.38 14.92
C TYR A 78 6.32 -11.08 14.10
N CYS A 79 6.62 -9.93 14.71
CA CYS A 79 6.54 -8.65 14.02
C CYS A 79 7.70 -8.47 13.03
N TYR A 80 7.38 -8.40 11.73
CA TYR A 80 8.39 -8.09 10.70
C TYR A 80 8.79 -6.60 10.70
N ALA A 81 7.89 -5.71 11.15
CA ALA A 81 8.08 -4.26 11.12
C ALA A 81 8.82 -3.72 12.35
N ASN A 82 9.04 -4.54 13.38
CA ASN A 82 9.72 -4.15 14.61
C ASN A 82 10.85 -5.13 14.93
N ILE A 83 11.98 -4.93 14.26
CA ILE A 83 13.18 -5.75 14.40
C ILE A 83 14.00 -5.37 15.64
N ASN A 84 13.71 -4.21 16.27
CA ASN A 84 14.40 -3.75 17.47
C ASN A 84 13.41 -3.08 18.45
N THR A 85 13.03 -3.85 19.47
CA THR A 85 12.08 -3.44 20.51
C THR A 85 12.50 -2.17 21.25
N GLU A 86 13.79 -2.00 21.55
CA GLU A 86 14.26 -0.81 22.27
C GLU A 86 14.17 0.44 21.39
N MET A 87 14.49 0.31 20.10
CA MET A 87 14.29 1.39 19.13
C MET A 87 12.81 1.73 18.98
N ALA A 88 11.92 0.73 18.96
CA ALA A 88 10.48 0.99 18.93
C ALA A 88 9.96 1.72 20.16
N LYS A 89 10.40 1.35 21.36
CA LYS A 89 10.06 2.09 22.58
C LYS A 89 10.55 3.54 22.50
N LYS A 90 11.77 3.75 22.01
CA LYS A 90 12.35 5.09 21.85
C LYS A 90 11.54 5.93 20.84
N ASN A 91 11.28 5.39 19.66
CA ASN A 91 10.57 6.09 18.58
C ASN A 91 9.11 6.37 18.96
N PHE A 92 8.44 5.41 19.61
CA PHE A 92 7.08 5.59 20.13
C PHE A 92 7.00 6.76 21.11
N LYS A 93 7.96 6.86 22.04
CA LYS A 93 8.05 8.00 22.97
C LYS A 93 8.36 9.33 22.28
N ALA A 94 9.10 9.29 21.17
CA ALA A 94 9.44 10.47 20.38
C ALA A 94 8.31 10.89 19.41
N HIS A 95 7.24 10.11 19.28
CA HIS A 95 6.13 10.44 18.41
C HIS A 95 5.54 11.81 18.78
N ASN A 96 5.37 12.67 17.78
CA ASN A 96 4.73 13.97 17.91
C ASN A 96 3.45 13.97 17.09
N PRO A 97 2.26 13.98 17.73
CA PRO A 97 0.97 14.01 17.04
C PRO A 97 0.76 15.23 16.12
N GLY A 98 1.52 16.32 16.34
CA GLY A 98 1.50 17.49 15.47
C GLY A 98 2.22 17.30 14.14
N ILE A 99 2.86 16.15 13.92
CA ILE A 99 3.60 15.82 12.70
C ILE A 99 3.06 14.51 12.12
N PRO A 100 2.82 14.42 10.80
CA PRO A 100 2.22 13.26 10.16
C PRO A 100 3.16 12.04 10.01
N ILE A 101 4.08 11.81 10.94
CA ILE A 101 5.00 10.65 10.96
C ILE A 101 4.96 9.94 12.32
N LEU A 102 5.23 8.63 12.32
CA LEU A 102 5.10 7.79 13.51
C LEU A 102 6.38 7.69 14.33
N ASP A 103 7.56 7.79 13.71
CA ASP A 103 8.82 8.01 14.41
C ASP A 103 9.07 9.51 14.49
N GLY A 104 9.45 10.07 15.63
CA GLY A 104 9.75 11.51 15.78
C GLY A 104 10.95 12.03 14.96
N ASN A 105 11.30 11.37 13.86
CA ASN A 105 12.48 11.59 13.05
C ASN A 105 12.18 12.52 11.86
N PHE A 106 12.59 13.77 11.97
CA PHE A 106 12.44 14.78 10.92
C PHE A 106 13.16 14.43 9.61
N TYR A 107 14.18 13.57 9.61
CA TYR A 107 14.82 13.11 8.36
C TYR A 107 13.84 12.32 7.47
N THR A 108 12.96 11.53 8.08
CA THR A 108 11.90 10.80 7.40
C THR A 108 10.93 11.77 6.73
N LEU A 109 10.49 12.81 7.46
CA LEU A 109 9.62 13.86 6.94
C LEU A 109 10.26 14.57 5.74
N THR A 110 11.50 15.05 5.87
CA THR A 110 12.21 15.76 4.80
C THR A 110 12.31 14.93 3.52
N ASN A 111 12.55 13.63 3.63
CA ASN A 111 12.60 12.74 2.47
C ASN A 111 11.23 12.51 1.81
N LEU A 112 10.16 12.45 2.59
CA LEU A 112 8.79 12.32 2.07
C LEU A 112 8.34 13.60 1.37
N THR A 113 8.68 14.76 1.94
CA THR A 113 8.43 16.08 1.34
C THR A 113 9.23 16.27 0.04
N ASN A 114 10.52 15.91 0.03
CA ASN A 114 11.36 15.98 -1.17
C ASN A 114 10.87 15.09 -2.32
N LYS A 115 10.13 14.01 -2.00
CA LYS A 115 9.49 13.14 -2.99
C LYS A 115 8.06 13.60 -3.36
N ASN A 116 7.60 14.75 -2.86
CA ASN A 116 6.24 15.27 -3.01
C ASN A 116 5.14 14.28 -2.58
N ILE A 117 5.40 13.46 -1.55
CA ILE A 117 4.46 12.43 -1.07
C ILE A 117 3.48 13.02 -0.05
N MET A 118 3.96 13.93 0.80
CA MET A 118 3.18 14.61 1.82
C MET A 118 3.03 16.08 1.41
N MET A 119 2.09 16.36 0.52
CA MET A 119 1.63 17.71 0.20
C MET A 119 0.35 18.02 1.00
#